data_AF-X1QVK3-F1
#
_entry.id   AF-X1QVK3-F1
#
_cell.length_a   1.000
_cell.length_b   1.000
_cell.length_c   1.000
_cell.angle_alpha   90.00
_cell.angle_beta   90.00
_cell.angle_gamma   90.00
#
_symmetry.space_group_name_H-M   'P 1'
#
loop_
_entity.id
_entity.type
_entity.pdbx_description
1 polymer ?
#
loop_
_entity_poly.entity_id
_entity_poly.type
_entity_poly.pdbx_seq_one_letter_code
_entity_poly.pdbx_strand_id
1 'polypeptide(L)' 'MARIKRKVEKIVFDRDQGIKDAERISNILNERIKRDRKNPFLNPGGGFDLIEKFPDYESKKKRKKKR' A
#
# COMPACT_ATOMS: atom_id res chain seq x y z
N MET A 1 -38.95 -6.68 19.78
CA MET A 1 -37.69 -7.41 19.51
C MET A 1 -36.87 -7.56 20.80
N ALA A 2 -36.53 -8.81 21.18
CA ALA A 2 -35.75 -9.10 22.39
C ALA A 2 -34.33 -8.50 22.32
N ARG A 3 -33.77 -8.08 23.46
CA ARG A 3 -32.44 -7.43 23.54
C ARG A 3 -31.31 -8.27 22.94
N ILE A 4 -31.41 -9.59 23.09
CA ILE A 4 -30.44 -10.56 22.55
C ILE A 4 -30.44 -10.53 21.02
N LYS A 5 -31.62 -10.55 20.38
CA LYS A 5 -31.73 -10.52 18.91
C LYS A 5 -31.06 -9.27 18.31
N ARG A 6 -31.34 -8.09 18.88
CA ARG A 6 -30.72 -6.82 18.47
C ARG A 6 -29.19 -6.81 18.60
N LYS A 7 -28.66 -7.45 19.64
CA LYS A 7 -27.20 -7.55 19.86
C LYS A 7 -26.54 -8.42 18.80
N VAL A 8 -27.17 -9.55 18.44
CA VAL A 8 -26.67 -10.47 17.42
C VAL A 8 -26.70 -9.80 16.04
N GLU A 9 -27.81 -9.14 15.67
CA GLU A 9 -27.94 -8.42 14.40
C GLU A 9 -26.85 -7.36 14.22
N LYS A 10 -26.54 -6.59 15.28
CA LYS A 10 -25.47 -5.58 15.24
C LYS A 10 -24.10 -6.22 14.99
N ILE A 11 -23.77 -7.32 15.68
CA ILE A 11 -22.49 -8.01 15.51
C ILE A 11 -22.33 -8.54 14.08
N VAL A 12 -23.41 -9.10 13.52
CA VAL A 12 -23.42 -9.60 12.13
C VAL A 12 -23.19 -8.44 11.15
N PHE A 13 -23.92 -7.33 11.33
CA PHE A 13 -23.76 -6.14 10.50
C PHE A 13 -22.34 -5.55 10.56
N ASP A 14 -21.76 -5.42 11.75
CA ASP A 14 -20.40 -4.88 11.93
C ASP A 14 -19.34 -5.80 11.27
N ARG A 15 -19.54 -7.13 11.29
CA ARG A 15 -18.67 -8.08 10.57
C ARG A 15 -18.80 -7.93 9.05
N ASP A 16 -20.02 -7.86 8.54
CA ASP A 16 -20.25 -7.70 7.10
C ASP A 16 -19.64 -6.41 6.56
N GLN A 17 -19.71 -5.34 7.35
CA GLN A 17 -19.07 -4.07 7.02
C GLN A 17 -17.54 -4.19 6.99
N GLY A 18 -16.94 -4.85 7.99
CA GLY A 18 -15.49 -5.08 8.02
C GLY A 18 -14.97 -5.90 6.84
N ILE A 19 -15.73 -6.89 6.37
CA ILE A 19 -15.37 -7.69 5.18
C ILE A 19 -15.39 -6.82 3.93
N LYS A 20 -16.44 -6.01 3.73
CA LYS A 20 -16.55 -5.09 2.59
C LYS A 20 -15.42 -4.06 2.57
N ASP A 21 -15.04 -3.55 3.73
CA ASP A 21 -13.95 -2.58 3.85
C ASP A 21 -12.59 -3.23 3.51
N ALA A 22 -12.36 -4.47 3.94
CA ALA A 22 -11.16 -5.23 3.57
C ALA A 22 -11.06 -5.48 2.06
N GLU A 23 -12.17 -5.88 1.42
CA GLU A 23 -12.23 -6.03 -0.05
C GLU A 23 -11.95 -4.71 -0.77
N ARG A 24 -12.51 -3.60 -0.28
CA ARG A 24 -12.26 -2.26 -0.83
C ARG A 24 -10.79 -1.87 -0.74
N ILE A 25 -10.14 -2.10 0.41
CA ILE A 25 -8.70 -1.81 0.60
C ILE A 25 -7.85 -2.67 -0.32
N SER A 26 -8.16 -3.97 -0.43
CA SER A 26 -7.47 -4.90 -1.34
C SER A 26 -7.53 -4.42 -2.79
N ASN A 27 -8.69 -3.98 -3.25
CA ASN A 27 -8.87 -3.44 -4.60
C ASN A 27 -8.04 -2.18 -4.85
N ILE A 28 -7.99 -1.25 -3.89
CA ILE A 28 -7.17 -0.02 -4.01
C ILE A 28 -5.68 -0.37 -4.09
N LEU A 29 -5.20 -1.30 -3.25
CA LEU A 29 -3.81 -1.75 -3.26
C LEU A 29 -3.46 -2.42 -4.59
N ASN A 30 -4.32 -3.30 -5.10
CA ASN A 30 -4.11 -3.98 -6.38
C ASN A 30 -4.06 -3.00 -7.56
N GLU A 31 -4.95 -2.01 -7.60
CA GLU A 31 -4.93 -0.97 -8.63
C GLU A 31 -3.65 -0.13 -8.56
N ARG A 32 -3.18 0.20 -7.36
CA ARG A 32 -1.92 0.92 -7.16
C ARG A 32 -0.72 0.12 -7.65
N ILE A 33 -0.62 -1.15 -7.26
CA ILE A 33 0.44 -2.08 -7.71
C ILE A 33 0.43 -2.23 -9.24
N LYS A 34 -0.75 -2.36 -9.86
CA LYS A 34 -0.86 -2.44 -11.34
C LYS A 34 -0.34 -1.18 -12.02
N ARG A 35 -0.59 0.01 -11.46
CA ARG A 35 -0.07 1.27 -12.00
C ARG A 35 1.44 1.36 -11.84
N ASP A 36 1.94 1.01 -10.66
CA ASP A 36 3.37 1.07 -10.37
C ASP A 36 4.16 0.08 -11.25
N ARG A 37 3.61 -1.11 -11.54
CA ARG A 37 4.19 -2.06 -12.51
C ARG A 37 4.27 -1.55 -13.95
N LYS A 38 3.43 -0.60 -14.34
CA LYS A 38 3.43 0.00 -15.69
C LYS A 38 4.33 1.23 -15.80
N ASN A 39 4.83 1.74 -14.68
CA ASN A 39 5.71 2.89 -14.70
C ASN A 39 7.14 2.42 -14.98
N PRO A 40 7.75 2.79 -16.12
CA PRO A 40 9.10 2.37 -16.47
C PRO A 40 10.18 2.89 -15.51
N PHE A 41 9.82 3.82 -14.62
CA PHE A 41 10.75 4.44 -13.68
C PHE A 41 10.60 3.95 -12.23
N LEU A 42 9.64 3.06 -11.98
CA LEU A 42 9.41 2.47 -10.65
C LEU A 42 9.66 0.97 -10.68
N ASN A 43 10.41 0.51 -9.70
CA ASN A 43 10.63 -0.90 -9.45
C ASN A 43 9.33 -1.59 -9.00
N PRO A 44 9.19 -2.91 -9.23
CA PRO A 44 8.00 -3.69 -8.85
C PRO A 44 7.63 -3.65 -7.36
N GLY A 45 8.55 -3.20 -6.49
CA GLY A 45 8.36 -3.01 -5.05
C GLY A 45 8.13 -1.56 -4.60
N GLY A 46 7.99 -0.59 -5.51
CA GLY A 46 7.65 0.80 -5.17
C GLY A 46 8.84 1.72 -4.84
N GLY A 47 9.99 1.52 -5.50
CA GLY A 47 11.15 2.41 -5.42
C GLY A 47 11.54 2.99 -6.79
N PHE A 48 12.15 4.17 -6.83
CA PHE A 48 12.64 4.75 -8.09
C PHE A 48 13.98 4.12 -8.50
N ASP A 49 14.13 3.76 -9.77
CA ASP A 49 15.45 3.44 -10.33
C ASP A 49 16.19 4.74 -10.64
N LEU A 50 16.86 5.27 -9.61
CA LEU A 50 17.66 6.49 -9.72
C LEU A 50 18.96 6.28 -10.50
N ILE A 51 19.44 5.02 -10.59
CA ILE A 51 20.71 4.69 -11.23
C ILE A 51 20.52 4.71 -12.76
N GLU A 52 19.42 4.17 -13.27
CA GLU A 52 19.13 4.18 -14.71
C GLU A 52 18.93 5.61 -15.25
N LYS A 53 18.22 6.47 -14.52
CA LYS A 53 17.97 7.86 -14.95
C LYS A 53 19.14 8.80 -14.74
N PHE A 54 19.93 8.59 -13.70
CA PHE A 54 21.04 9.45 -13.33
C PHE A 54 22.25 8.58 -13.03
N PRO A 55 23.01 8.15 -14.05
CA PRO A 55 24.20 7.31 -13.87
C PRO A 55 25.21 7.92 -12.88
N ASP A 56 25.29 9.25 -12.82
CA ASP A 56 26.15 10.00 -11.89
C ASP A 56 25.68 9.98 -10.42
N TYR A 57 24.49 9.46 -10.12
CA TYR A 57 23.95 9.41 -8.76
C TYR A 57 24.75 8.47 -7.85
N GLU A 58 25.39 7.45 -8.43
CA GLU A 58 26.28 6.53 -7.71
C GLU A 58 27.52 7.26 -7.14
N SER A 59 27.91 8.39 -7.72
CA SER A 59 29.22 9.03 -7.48
C SER A 59 29.31 9.96 -6.27
N LYS A 60 28.26 10.15 -5.45
CA LYS A 60 28.26 11.22 -4.41
C LYS A 60 28.03 10.80 -2.96
N LYS A 61 28.40 9.58 -2.57
CA LYS A 61 28.56 9.25 -1.14
C LYS A 61 30.01 9.38 -0.65
N LYS A 62 30.61 10.56 -0.81
CA LYS A 62 31.64 11.00 0.16
C LYS A 62 30.93 11.18 1.50
N ARG A 63 30.90 10.11 2.31
CA ARG A 63 30.53 10.19 3.73
C ARG A 63 31.37 11.29 4.36
N LYS A 64 30.77 12.40 4.81
CA LYS A 64 31.47 13.37 5.64
C LYS A 64 32.02 12.62 6.85
N LYS A 65 33.35 12.50 6.96
CA LYS A 65 34.00 11.98 8.15
C LYS A 65 33.62 12.94 9.27
N LYS A 66 32.82 12.47 10.25
CA LYS A 66 32.56 13.24 11.48
C LYS A 66 33.94 13.53 12.08
N ARG A 67 34.31 14.81 12.13
CA ARG A 67 35.43 15.30 12.92
C ARG A 67 34.97 15.50 14.36
#